data_AF-A0A1H3CZT2-F1
#
_entry.id   AF-A0A1H3CZT2-F1
#
_cell.length_a   1.000
_cell.length_b   1.000
_cell.length_c   1.000
_cell.angle_alpha   90.00
_cell.angle_beta   90.00
_cell.angle_gamma   90.00
#
_symmetry.space_group_name_H-M   'P 1'
#
loop_
_entity.id
_entity.type
_entity.pdbx_description
1 polymer ?
#
loop_
_entity_poly.entity_id
_entity_poly.type
_entity_poly.pdbx_seq_one_letter_code
_entity_poly.pdbx_strand_id
1 'polypeptide(L)'
;MIAAIVNGFQKVPHTAFYCLLVEDTAPKERTYVFTLLQLISVVGGLFAPIGGLLVYHFSLVPGVRIMFVLACIMMTIQFIGRHYATRETDIGYRKMKEAKSMSIKEGMSDYLSVLKVMLRSPLLLIIFAVYILFNFQTTVKTTYVSIFMVEYLQLGSGLISVFPAFSSIIMLMFMRWIMPRIAESQVNRIMVWGFIISVLSNVILVVAPKGDLILLSVSTIVAAIGTMMTYPYLETAVANAIDDENRAKIFALLQVLILIVISPSGVIGGWAYGIDPRIPFLLVAGAFAISIPLMMVYTKKQHQLDSSAMKNIHF
;
A
#
# COMPACT_ATOMS: atom_id res chain seq x y z
N MET A 1 -14.06 5.16 20.17
CA MET A 1 -15.12 4.85 19.18
C MET A 1 -15.30 5.98 18.16
N ILE A 2 -15.47 7.24 18.57
CA ILE A 2 -15.59 8.38 17.62
C ILE A 2 -14.35 8.51 16.70
N ALA A 3 -13.14 8.37 17.25
CA ALA A 3 -11.90 8.41 16.46
C ALA A 3 -11.82 7.35 15.35
N ALA A 4 -12.39 6.16 15.58
CA ALA A 4 -12.41 5.08 14.58
C ALA A 4 -13.37 5.40 13.43
N ILE A 5 -14.52 6.01 13.73
CA ILE A 5 -15.48 6.47 12.72
C ILE A 5 -14.85 7.58 11.87
N VAL A 6 -14.21 8.56 12.51
CA VAL A 6 -13.51 9.65 11.80
C VAL A 6 -12.37 9.12 10.93
N ASN A 7 -11.63 8.11 11.40
CA ASN A 7 -10.61 7.45 10.58
C ASN A 7 -11.20 6.74 9.36
N GLY A 8 -12.38 6.14 9.49
CA GLY A 8 -13.12 5.54 8.37
C GLY A 8 -13.42 6.53 7.24
N PHE A 9 -13.72 7.80 7.58
CA PHE A 9 -13.95 8.84 6.57
C PHE A 9 -12.73 9.13 5.70
N GLN A 10 -11.50 8.85 6.15
CA GLN A 10 -10.28 8.99 5.35
C GLN A 10 -10.29 8.08 4.10
N LYS A 11 -11.01 6.95 4.14
CA LYS A 11 -11.09 6.03 3.01
C LYS A 11 -11.89 6.59 1.83
N VAL A 12 -12.84 7.49 2.08
CA VAL A 12 -13.67 8.12 1.04
C VAL A 12 -12.83 8.96 0.07
N PRO A 13 -12.06 9.98 0.51
CA PRO A 13 -11.23 10.77 -0.40
C PRO A 13 -10.09 9.94 -1.00
N HIS A 14 -9.61 8.90 -0.30
CA HIS A 14 -8.60 8.00 -0.85
C HIS A 14 -9.13 7.25 -2.07
N THR A 15 -10.31 6.64 -1.97
CA THR A 15 -10.95 5.93 -3.08
C THR A 15 -11.29 6.86 -4.25
N ALA A 16 -11.82 8.05 -3.97
CA ALA A 16 -12.13 9.03 -5.00
C ALA A 16 -10.86 9.49 -5.75
N PHE A 17 -9.80 9.84 -5.01
CA PHE A 17 -8.53 10.24 -5.60
C PHE A 17 -7.90 9.10 -6.42
N TYR A 18 -8.01 7.86 -5.96
CA TYR A 18 -7.52 6.68 -6.70
C TYR A 18 -8.25 6.49 -8.03
N CYS A 19 -9.58 6.63 -8.04
CA CYS A 19 -10.35 6.51 -9.28
C CYS A 19 -9.99 7.62 -10.27
N LEU A 20 -9.93 8.88 -9.79
CA LEU A 20 -9.53 10.03 -10.61
C LEU A 20 -8.15 9.82 -11.25
N LEU A 21 -7.17 9.38 -10.45
CA LEU A 21 -5.81 9.12 -10.93
C LEU A 21 -5.78 8.06 -12.04
N VAL A 22 -6.55 6.99 -11.89
CA VAL A 22 -6.48 5.82 -12.75
C VAL A 22 -7.34 5.98 -14.02
N GLU A 23 -8.45 6.69 -13.93
CA GLU A 23 -9.34 6.99 -15.07
C GLU A 23 -8.65 7.91 -16.09
N ASP A 24 -7.89 8.90 -15.63
CA ASP A 24 -7.18 9.84 -16.52
C ASP A 24 -5.81 9.33 -17.01
N THR A 25 -5.34 8.19 -16.51
CA THR A 25 -4.01 7.65 -16.86
C THR A 25 -4.12 6.40 -17.74
N ALA A 26 -3.46 6.44 -18.90
CA ALA A 26 -3.36 5.29 -19.80
C ALA A 26 -2.73 4.06 -19.10
N PRO A 27 -3.18 2.82 -19.38
CA PRO A 27 -2.74 1.63 -18.64
C PRO A 27 -1.22 1.41 -18.56
N LYS A 28 -0.47 1.85 -19.58
CA LYS A 28 0.99 1.76 -19.66
C LYS A 28 1.70 2.79 -18.75
N GLU A 29 1.08 3.95 -18.54
CA GLU A 29 1.67 5.04 -17.75
C GLU A 29 1.32 4.96 -16.26
N ARG A 30 0.32 4.14 -15.89
CA ARG A 30 -0.12 3.97 -14.49
C ARG A 30 1.02 3.58 -13.55
N THR A 31 1.93 2.71 -13.99
CA THR A 31 3.12 2.36 -13.19
C THR A 31 4.01 3.57 -12.92
N TYR A 32 4.22 4.44 -13.91
CA TYR A 32 5.00 5.66 -13.74
C TYR A 32 4.31 6.61 -12.74
N VAL A 33 3.00 6.79 -12.86
CA VAL A 33 2.22 7.65 -11.96
C VAL A 33 2.25 7.14 -10.52
N PHE A 34 1.99 5.85 -10.28
CA PHE A 34 2.07 5.28 -8.93
C PHE A 34 3.48 5.34 -8.35
N THR A 35 4.49 5.24 -9.20
CA THR A 35 5.89 5.41 -8.79
C THR A 35 6.19 6.84 -8.39
N LEU A 36 5.67 7.83 -9.12
CA LEU A 36 5.82 9.23 -8.76
C LEU A 36 5.11 9.54 -7.44
N LEU A 37 3.92 8.98 -7.20
CA LEU A 37 3.25 9.09 -5.90
C LEU A 37 4.04 8.43 -4.77
N GLN A 38 4.65 7.28 -5.04
CA GLN A 38 5.55 6.63 -4.09
C GLN A 38 6.81 7.49 -3.84
N LEU A 39 7.40 8.10 -4.87
CA LEU A 39 8.53 9.04 -4.73
C LEU A 39 8.17 10.16 -3.75
N ILE A 40 7.03 10.81 -3.96
CA ILE A 40 6.55 11.90 -3.09
C ILE A 40 6.43 11.42 -1.64
N SER A 41 5.89 10.22 -1.44
CA SER A 41 5.75 9.60 -0.12
C SER A 41 7.11 9.31 0.54
N VAL A 42 8.07 8.78 -0.22
CA VAL A 42 9.43 8.49 0.26
C VAL A 42 10.19 9.77 0.61
N VAL A 43 10.05 10.83 -0.19
CA VAL A 43 10.60 12.15 0.12
C VAL A 43 10.01 12.69 1.42
N GLY A 44 8.72 12.48 1.67
CA GLY A 44 8.09 12.78 2.96
C GLY A 44 8.79 12.12 4.15
N GLY A 45 9.24 10.87 4.00
CA GLY A 45 10.00 10.15 5.03
C GLY A 45 11.36 10.78 5.37
N LEU A 46 11.96 11.56 4.46
CA LEU A 46 13.20 12.30 4.72
C LEU A 46 13.01 13.39 5.79
N PHE A 47 11.79 13.89 5.97
CA PHE A 47 11.44 14.89 6.97
C PHE A 47 11.17 14.29 8.37
N ALA A 48 11.16 12.96 8.51
CA ALA A 48 10.96 12.29 9.80
C ALA A 48 11.95 12.72 10.92
N PRO A 49 13.25 12.97 10.66
CA PRO A 49 14.20 13.43 11.67
C PRO A 49 13.87 14.81 12.23
N ILE A 50 13.21 15.68 11.45
CA ILE A 50 12.76 17.00 11.93
C ILE A 50 11.73 16.81 13.04
N GLY A 51 10.83 15.84 12.91
CA GLY A 51 9.90 15.45 13.98
C GLY A 51 10.64 14.94 15.22
N GLY A 52 11.65 14.09 15.03
CA GLY A 52 12.49 13.60 16.14
C GLY A 52 13.26 14.72 16.86
N LEU A 53 13.81 15.67 16.10
CA LEU A 53 14.52 16.84 16.61
C LEU A 53 13.57 17.75 17.42
N LEU A 54 12.34 17.95 16.95
CA LEU A 54 11.31 18.72 17.64
C LEU A 54 10.97 18.09 19.00
N VAL A 55 10.84 16.76 19.04
CA VAL A 55 10.56 16.01 20.28
C VAL A 55 11.76 16.07 21.24
N TYR A 56 12.98 16.02 20.73
CA TYR A 56 14.21 16.13 21.53
C TYR A 56 14.33 17.51 22.21
N HIS A 57 14.05 18.60 21.51
CA HIS A 57 14.17 19.96 22.06
C HIS A 57 12.97 20.38 22.92
N PHE A 58 11.74 20.08 22.48
CA PHE A 58 10.54 20.61 23.14
C PHE A 58 9.95 19.66 24.19
N SER A 59 10.44 18.42 24.32
CA SER A 59 9.77 17.31 25.00
C SER A 59 8.56 16.76 24.22
N LEU A 60 8.16 15.53 24.54
CA LEU A 60 7.22 14.74 23.74
C LEU A 60 5.83 15.40 23.58
N VAL A 61 5.23 15.89 24.67
CA VAL A 61 3.87 16.46 24.65
C VAL A 61 3.76 17.72 23.78
N PRO A 62 4.57 18.78 23.99
CA PRO A 62 4.48 19.98 23.16
C PRO A 62 5.04 19.78 21.74
N GLY A 63 6.07 18.93 21.54
CA GLY A 63 6.57 18.61 20.21
C GLY A 63 5.49 18.00 19.32
N VAL A 64 4.74 17.02 19.85
CA VAL A 64 3.61 16.40 19.13
C VAL A 64 2.48 17.41 18.84
N ARG A 65 2.19 18.35 19.76
CA ARG A 65 1.18 19.41 19.51
C ARG A 65 1.56 20.31 18.34
N ILE A 66 2.82 20.75 18.26
CA ILE A 66 3.32 21.58 17.15
C ILE A 66 3.20 20.80 15.83
N MET A 67 3.58 19.51 15.84
CA MET A 67 3.43 18.66 14.66
C MET A 67 1.96 18.53 14.20
N PHE A 68 1.01 18.42 15.12
CA PHE A 68 -0.42 18.39 14.77
C PHE A 68 -0.92 19.70 14.18
N VAL A 69 -0.48 20.84 14.71
CA VAL A 69 -0.83 22.17 14.14
C VAL A 69 -0.26 22.31 12.73
N LEU A 70 1.01 21.94 12.54
CA LEU A 70 1.65 21.97 11.23
C LEU A 70 0.96 21.01 10.24
N ALA A 71 0.62 19.80 10.68
CA ALA A 71 -0.13 18.84 9.86
C ALA A 71 -1.51 19.39 9.46
N CYS A 72 -2.21 20.08 10.37
CA CYS A 72 -3.48 20.73 10.07
C CYS A 72 -3.32 21.78 8.95
N ILE A 73 -2.34 22.68 9.07
CA ILE A 73 -2.06 23.71 8.06
C ILE A 73 -1.73 23.07 6.71
N MET A 74 -0.84 22.07 6.68
CA MET A 74 -0.46 21.41 5.43
C MET A 74 -1.64 20.65 4.79
N MET A 75 -2.48 19.98 5.58
CA MET A 75 -3.69 19.33 5.08
C MET A 75 -4.68 20.34 4.51
N THR A 76 -4.86 21.50 5.15
CA THR A 76 -5.72 22.58 4.63
C THR A 76 -5.19 23.12 3.30
N ILE A 77 -3.88 23.37 3.19
CA ILE A 77 -3.25 23.80 1.94
C ILE A 77 -3.44 22.74 0.84
N GLN A 78 -3.24 21.46 1.16
CA GLN A 78 -3.45 20.36 0.22
C GLN A 78 -4.91 20.27 -0.23
N PHE A 79 -5.86 20.47 0.68
CA PHE A 79 -7.30 20.45 0.37
C PHE A 79 -7.67 21.58 -0.59
N ILE A 80 -7.24 22.81 -0.29
CA ILE A 80 -7.47 23.98 -1.14
C ILE A 80 -6.79 23.80 -2.50
N GLY A 81 -5.51 23.38 -2.50
CA GLY A 81 -4.75 23.14 -3.72
C GLY A 81 -5.40 22.10 -4.62
N ARG A 82 -5.87 20.98 -4.04
CA ARG A 82 -6.62 19.97 -4.80
C ARG A 82 -7.92 20.55 -5.35
N HIS A 83 -8.69 21.27 -4.54
CA HIS A 83 -9.96 21.85 -4.98
C HIS A 83 -9.84 22.74 -6.24
N TYR A 84 -8.75 23.52 -6.35
CA TYR A 84 -8.50 24.36 -7.52
C TYR A 84 -7.80 23.65 -8.68
N ALA A 85 -6.97 22.63 -8.40
CA ALA A 85 -6.16 21.97 -9.41
C ALA A 85 -6.84 20.76 -10.07
N THR A 86 -7.75 20.06 -9.38
CA THR A 86 -8.42 18.87 -9.91
C THR A 86 -9.75 19.23 -10.58
N ARG A 87 -9.94 18.74 -11.79
CA ARG A 87 -11.23 18.72 -12.48
C ARG A 87 -11.74 17.29 -12.52
N GLU A 88 -13.06 17.10 -12.50
CA GLU A 88 -13.64 15.76 -12.57
C GLU A 88 -13.40 15.12 -13.95
N THR A 89 -13.23 13.80 -13.96
CA THR A 89 -13.04 12.99 -15.17
C THR A 89 -14.35 12.87 -15.94
N ASP A 90 -14.29 12.55 -17.24
CA ASP A 90 -15.49 12.31 -18.06
C ASP A 90 -16.33 11.14 -17.51
N ILE A 91 -15.67 10.12 -16.95
CA ILE A 91 -16.31 8.99 -16.28
C ILE A 91 -16.99 9.45 -14.97
N GLY A 92 -16.33 10.31 -14.19
CA GLY A 92 -16.88 10.92 -12.99
C GLY A 92 -18.14 11.74 -13.26
N TYR A 93 -18.13 12.59 -14.30
CA TYR A 93 -19.32 13.34 -14.72
C TYR A 93 -20.48 12.44 -15.15
N ARG A 94 -20.20 11.36 -15.88
CA ARG A 94 -21.22 10.38 -16.28
C ARG A 94 -21.81 9.66 -15.07
N LYS A 95 -20.97 9.18 -14.15
CA LYS A 95 -21.41 8.51 -12.91
C LYS A 95 -22.18 9.44 -11.98
N MET A 96 -21.85 10.73 -11.93
CA MET A 96 -22.60 11.71 -11.15
C MET A 96 -24.01 11.93 -11.70
N LYS A 97 -24.19 11.85 -13.03
CA LYS A 97 -25.52 11.89 -13.68
C LYS A 97 -26.31 10.61 -13.41
N GLU A 98 -25.68 9.45 -13.53
CA GLU A 98 -26.29 8.14 -13.22
C GLU A 98 -26.73 8.07 -11.74
N ALA A 99 -25.88 8.50 -10.81
CA ALA A 99 -26.17 8.51 -9.38
C ALA A 99 -27.32 9.44 -8.99
N LYS A 100 -27.54 10.55 -9.72
CA LYS A 100 -28.69 11.45 -9.50
C LYS A 100 -30.03 10.79 -9.84
N SER A 101 -30.04 9.79 -10.71
CA SER A 101 -31.25 9.08 -11.12
C SER A 101 -31.52 7.78 -10.36
N MET A 102 -30.59 7.33 -9.50
CA MET A 102 -30.70 6.03 -8.82
C MET A 102 -31.25 6.16 -7.41
N SER A 103 -32.19 5.27 -7.05
CA SER A 103 -32.61 5.10 -5.66
C SER A 103 -31.56 4.32 -4.85
N ILE A 104 -31.44 4.59 -3.54
CA ILE A 104 -30.48 3.93 -2.64
C ILE A 104 -30.61 2.39 -2.70
N LYS A 105 -31.85 1.89 -2.88
CA LYS A 105 -32.15 0.45 -2.98
C LYS A 105 -31.63 -0.17 -4.29
N GLU A 106 -31.69 0.58 -5.39
CA GLU A 106 -31.18 0.16 -6.69
C GLU A 106 -29.65 0.17 -6.69
N GLY A 107 -29.04 1.19 -6.07
CA GLY A 107 -27.59 1.24 -5.83
C GLY A 107 -27.09 0.00 -5.11
N MET A 108 -27.76 -0.44 -4.03
CA MET A 108 -27.31 -1.62 -3.27
C MET A 108 -27.46 -2.94 -4.06
N SER A 109 -28.51 -3.08 -4.87
CA SER A 109 -28.68 -4.24 -5.76
C SER A 109 -27.60 -4.30 -6.84
N ASP A 110 -27.20 -3.14 -7.34
CA ASP A 110 -26.15 -2.99 -8.33
C ASP A 110 -24.74 -3.28 -7.75
N TYR A 111 -24.48 -2.90 -6.49
CA TYR A 111 -23.26 -3.35 -5.78
C TYR A 111 -23.20 -4.88 -5.62
N LEU A 112 -24.33 -5.53 -5.35
CA LEU A 112 -24.40 -7.00 -5.24
C LEU A 112 -24.18 -7.69 -6.60
N SER A 113 -24.65 -7.11 -7.69
CA SER A 113 -24.43 -7.63 -9.04
C SER A 113 -22.94 -7.57 -9.40
N VAL A 114 -22.29 -6.45 -9.13
CA VAL A 114 -20.85 -6.23 -9.35
C VAL A 114 -20.01 -7.14 -8.46
N LEU A 115 -20.41 -7.34 -7.19
CA LEU A 115 -19.76 -8.30 -6.30
C LEU A 115 -19.79 -9.72 -6.87
N LYS A 116 -20.92 -10.14 -7.46
CA LYS A 116 -21.05 -11.46 -8.09
C LYS A 116 -20.16 -11.59 -9.33
N VAL A 117 -20.02 -10.53 -10.13
CA VAL A 117 -19.10 -10.49 -11.27
C VAL A 117 -17.64 -10.60 -10.80
N MET A 118 -17.28 -9.84 -9.76
CA MET A 118 -15.95 -9.90 -9.14
C MET A 118 -15.62 -11.31 -8.65
N LEU A 119 -16.54 -11.96 -7.94
CA LEU A 119 -16.38 -13.34 -7.43
C LEU A 119 -16.31 -14.41 -8.53
N ARG A 120 -16.80 -14.12 -9.74
CA ARG A 120 -16.72 -15.04 -10.88
C ARG A 120 -15.40 -14.96 -11.64
N SER A 121 -14.64 -13.87 -11.49
CA SER A 121 -13.35 -13.72 -12.16
C SER A 121 -12.22 -14.25 -11.27
N PRO A 122 -11.67 -15.46 -11.55
CA PRO A 122 -10.61 -16.02 -10.73
C PRO A 122 -9.33 -15.18 -10.80
N LEU A 123 -9.13 -14.43 -11.89
CA LEU A 123 -7.97 -13.54 -12.04
C LEU A 123 -8.07 -12.34 -11.08
N LEU A 124 -9.24 -11.70 -11.01
CA LEU A 124 -9.54 -10.60 -10.07
C LEU A 124 -9.38 -11.05 -8.62
N LEU A 125 -9.87 -12.24 -8.27
CA LEU A 125 -9.76 -12.75 -6.90
C LEU A 125 -8.32 -13.00 -6.47
N ILE A 126 -7.47 -13.52 -7.38
CA ILE A 126 -6.07 -13.76 -7.04
C ILE A 126 -5.33 -12.43 -6.80
N ILE A 127 -5.48 -11.44 -7.69
CA ILE A 127 -4.78 -10.16 -7.51
C ILE A 127 -5.32 -9.39 -6.29
N PHE A 128 -6.60 -9.49 -5.98
CA PHE A 128 -7.18 -8.90 -4.76
C PHE A 128 -6.70 -9.59 -3.50
N ALA A 129 -6.56 -10.92 -3.51
CA ALA A 129 -5.98 -11.65 -2.39
C ALA A 129 -4.53 -11.21 -2.13
N VAL A 130 -3.70 -11.10 -3.18
CA VAL A 130 -2.33 -10.57 -3.08
C VAL A 130 -2.32 -9.14 -2.53
N TYR A 131 -3.23 -8.28 -2.99
CA TYR A 131 -3.33 -6.89 -2.54
C TYR A 131 -3.79 -6.76 -1.07
N ILE A 132 -4.74 -7.59 -0.64
CA ILE A 132 -5.20 -7.67 0.74
C ILE A 132 -4.06 -8.14 1.64
N LEU A 133 -3.35 -9.21 1.27
CA LEU A 133 -2.17 -9.69 2.00
C LEU A 133 -1.08 -8.61 2.07
N PHE A 134 -0.88 -7.86 0.99
CA PHE A 134 0.08 -6.77 0.96
C PHE A 134 -0.29 -5.62 1.92
N ASN A 135 -1.57 -5.26 2.01
CA ASN A 135 -1.99 -4.23 2.95
C ASN A 135 -1.97 -4.73 4.40
N PHE A 136 -2.33 -6.00 4.63
CA PHE A 136 -2.24 -6.65 5.94
C PHE A 136 -0.82 -6.60 6.48
N GLN A 137 0.15 -7.06 5.70
CA GLN A 137 1.54 -7.11 6.13
C GLN A 137 2.13 -5.70 6.36
N THR A 138 1.73 -4.72 5.54
CA THR A 138 2.17 -3.33 5.67
C THR A 138 1.67 -2.77 6.99
N THR A 139 0.40 -3.01 7.32
CA THR A 139 -0.22 -2.53 8.56
C THR A 139 0.42 -3.16 9.80
N VAL A 140 0.60 -4.47 9.81
CA VAL A 140 1.27 -5.18 10.92
C VAL A 140 2.70 -4.65 11.07
N LYS A 141 3.46 -4.57 9.97
CA LYS A 141 4.84 -4.10 10.00
C LYS A 141 4.95 -2.66 10.51
N THR A 142 4.16 -1.71 10.00
CA THR A 142 4.22 -0.31 10.45
C THR A 142 3.83 -0.16 11.92
N THR A 143 2.96 -1.02 12.43
CA THR A 143 2.51 -0.98 13.84
C THR A 143 3.56 -1.55 14.79
N TYR A 144 4.13 -2.71 14.47
CA TYR A 144 5.02 -3.44 15.40
C TYR A 144 6.50 -3.17 15.21
N VAL A 145 6.97 -2.72 14.03
CA VAL A 145 8.40 -2.39 13.83
C VAL A 145 8.86 -1.33 14.82
N SER A 146 8.09 -0.24 14.98
CA SER A 146 8.46 0.83 15.90
C SER A 146 8.51 0.36 17.35
N ILE A 147 7.56 -0.50 17.77
CA ILE A 147 7.50 -1.06 19.12
C ILE A 147 8.67 -2.03 19.35
N PHE A 148 8.95 -2.91 18.39
CA PHE A 148 10.06 -3.85 18.44
C PHE A 148 11.43 -3.15 18.56
N MET A 149 11.62 -2.05 17.83
CA MET A 149 12.86 -1.26 17.92
C MET A 149 13.06 -0.59 19.28
N VAL A 150 11.96 -0.16 19.92
CA VAL A 150 11.98 0.51 21.23
C VAL A 150 12.14 -0.50 22.37
N GLU A 151 11.25 -1.47 22.45
CA GLU A 151 11.14 -2.35 23.62
C GLU A 151 12.12 -3.52 23.56
N TYR A 152 12.33 -4.10 22.37
CA TYR A 152 13.15 -5.32 22.23
C TYR A 152 14.62 -5.02 21.96
N LEU A 153 14.91 -3.99 21.13
CA LEU A 153 16.28 -3.57 20.84
C LEU A 153 16.84 -2.48 21.78
N GLN A 154 16.02 -1.93 22.69
CA GLN A 154 16.42 -0.90 23.66
C GLN A 154 17.09 0.33 23.02
N LEU A 155 16.63 0.75 21.84
CA LEU A 155 17.21 1.89 21.15
C LEU A 155 16.74 3.20 21.78
N GLY A 156 17.69 4.13 21.98
CA GLY A 156 17.41 5.48 22.47
C GLY A 156 16.40 6.19 21.56
N SER A 157 15.43 6.88 22.16
CA SER A 157 14.26 7.48 21.50
C SER A 157 14.58 8.41 20.32
N GLY A 158 15.77 9.03 20.29
CA GLY A 158 16.22 9.89 19.20
C GLY A 158 16.68 9.17 17.92
N LEU A 159 17.08 7.89 17.99
CA LEU A 159 17.55 7.14 16.82
C LEU A 159 16.40 6.62 15.94
N ILE A 160 15.19 6.53 16.49
CA ILE A 160 14.02 5.96 15.82
C ILE A 160 13.61 6.80 14.60
N SER A 161 13.68 8.13 14.69
CA SER A 161 13.37 9.02 13.58
C SER A 161 14.41 9.00 12.46
N VAL A 162 15.62 8.51 12.74
CA VAL A 162 16.69 8.37 11.75
C VAL A 162 16.44 7.18 10.82
N PHE A 163 15.80 6.10 11.32
CA PHE A 163 15.54 4.90 10.53
C PHE A 163 14.63 5.13 9.31
N PRO A 164 13.46 5.81 9.41
CA PRO A 164 12.66 6.17 8.24
C PRO A 164 13.43 7.04 7.24
N ALA A 165 14.22 8.02 7.72
CA ALA A 165 14.99 8.91 6.84
C ALA A 165 16.10 8.17 6.08
N PHE A 166 16.84 7.32 6.79
CA PHE A 166 17.86 6.46 6.20
C PHE A 166 17.26 5.49 5.18
N SER A 167 16.12 4.88 5.52
CA SER A 167 15.35 4.03 4.60
C SER A 167 14.91 4.81 3.36
N SER A 168 14.44 6.05 3.52
CA SER A 168 14.01 6.90 2.42
C SER A 168 15.14 7.25 1.47
N ILE A 169 16.34 7.60 1.98
CA ILE A 169 17.52 7.87 1.13
C ILE A 169 17.82 6.67 0.23
N ILE A 170 17.80 5.47 0.83
CA ILE A 170 18.08 4.22 0.12
C ILE A 170 16.97 3.92 -0.88
N MET A 171 15.70 4.06 -0.51
CA MET A 171 14.57 3.93 -1.44
C MET A 171 14.72 4.88 -2.64
N LEU A 172 15.14 6.13 -2.43
CA LEU A 172 15.35 7.10 -3.52
C LEU A 172 16.51 6.69 -4.44
N MET A 173 17.63 6.22 -3.87
CA MET A 173 18.75 5.70 -4.67
C MET A 173 18.32 4.51 -5.53
N PHE A 174 17.63 3.54 -4.92
CA PHE A 174 17.09 2.38 -5.62
C PHE A 174 16.10 2.77 -6.70
N MET A 175 15.17 3.68 -6.41
CA MET A 175 14.18 4.12 -7.38
C MET A 175 14.82 4.87 -8.54
N ARG A 176 15.89 5.64 -8.33
CA ARG A 176 16.62 6.28 -9.42
C ARG A 176 17.40 5.29 -10.29
N TRP A 177 17.91 4.19 -9.72
CA TRP A 177 18.84 3.29 -10.41
C TRP A 177 18.19 2.03 -11.01
N ILE A 178 17.14 1.51 -10.37
CA ILE A 178 16.49 0.25 -10.75
C ILE A 178 15.20 0.50 -11.53
N MET A 179 14.38 1.46 -11.10
CA MET A 179 13.11 1.78 -11.76
C MET A 179 13.22 2.03 -13.27
N PRO A 180 14.15 2.85 -13.78
CA PRO A 180 14.23 3.12 -15.23
C PRO A 180 14.77 1.94 -16.05
N ARG A 181 15.31 0.91 -15.40
CA ARG A 181 15.87 -0.28 -16.08
C ARG A 181 14.87 -1.42 -16.22
N ILE A 182 13.67 -1.26 -15.68
CA ILE A 182 12.65 -2.30 -15.66
C ILE A 182 11.78 -2.17 -16.91
N ALA A 183 11.82 -3.19 -17.78
CA ALA A 183 10.90 -3.30 -18.90
C ALA A 183 9.51 -3.76 -18.43
N GLU A 184 8.44 -3.25 -19.06
CA GLU A 184 7.04 -3.62 -18.74
C GLU A 184 6.81 -5.15 -18.81
N SER A 185 7.53 -5.86 -19.67
CA SER A 185 7.42 -7.32 -19.81
C SER A 185 7.95 -8.12 -18.62
N GLN A 186 8.69 -7.49 -17.70
CA GLN A 186 9.29 -8.15 -16.54
C GLN A 186 8.59 -7.82 -15.21
N VAL A 187 7.53 -7.01 -15.24
CA VAL A 187 6.82 -6.52 -14.03
C VAL A 187 6.41 -7.65 -13.09
N ASN A 188 5.78 -8.71 -13.62
CA ASN A 188 5.35 -9.86 -12.81
C ASN A 188 6.53 -10.57 -12.12
N ARG A 189 7.67 -10.71 -12.83
CA ARG A 189 8.88 -11.34 -12.29
C ARG A 189 9.49 -10.47 -11.19
N ILE A 190 9.45 -9.16 -11.37
CA ILE A 190 9.98 -8.17 -10.41
C ILE A 190 9.15 -8.13 -9.13
N MET A 191 7.82 -8.23 -9.23
CA MET A 191 6.95 -8.35 -8.07
C MET A 191 7.26 -9.62 -7.25
N VAL A 192 7.49 -10.76 -7.91
CA VAL A 192 7.90 -12.00 -7.23
C VAL A 192 9.24 -11.83 -6.51
N TRP A 193 10.22 -11.20 -7.17
CA TRP A 193 11.49 -10.87 -6.52
C TRP A 193 11.32 -9.91 -5.33
N GLY A 194 10.44 -8.90 -5.46
CA GLY A 194 10.09 -7.98 -4.38
C GLY A 194 9.50 -8.70 -3.16
N PHE A 195 8.63 -9.69 -3.39
CA PHE A 195 8.11 -10.55 -2.33
C PHE A 195 9.21 -11.42 -1.69
N ILE A 196 10.08 -12.07 -2.47
CA ILE A 196 11.19 -12.88 -1.96
C ILE A 196 12.14 -12.04 -1.10
N ILE A 197 12.53 -10.86 -1.59
CA ILE A 197 13.38 -9.90 -0.87
C ILE A 197 12.70 -9.49 0.44
N SER A 198 11.38 -9.29 0.41
CA SER A 198 10.63 -8.93 1.61
C SER A 198 10.52 -10.07 2.62
N VAL A 199 10.38 -11.33 2.18
CA VAL A 199 10.49 -12.51 3.07
C VAL A 199 11.87 -12.53 3.72
N LEU A 200 12.93 -12.40 2.92
CA LEU A 200 14.31 -12.43 3.39
C LEU A 200 14.57 -11.33 4.42
N SER A 201 14.10 -10.11 4.17
CA SER A 201 14.16 -8.99 5.13
C SER A 201 13.56 -9.36 6.49
N ASN A 202 12.35 -9.93 6.51
CA ASN A 202 11.67 -10.28 7.76
C ASN A 202 12.37 -11.45 8.47
N VAL A 203 12.91 -12.42 7.72
CA VAL A 203 13.70 -13.52 8.30
C VAL A 203 14.99 -12.97 8.94
N ILE A 204 15.71 -12.06 8.26
CA ILE A 204 16.88 -11.40 8.83
C ILE A 204 16.51 -10.64 10.12
N LEU A 205 15.35 -9.98 10.14
CA LEU A 205 14.86 -9.26 11.32
C LEU A 205 14.61 -10.20 12.52
N VAL A 206 14.03 -11.37 12.27
CA VAL A 206 13.72 -12.38 13.30
C VAL A 206 14.97 -13.03 13.87
N VAL A 207 15.99 -13.23 13.03
CA VAL A 207 17.28 -13.83 13.42
C VAL A 207 18.19 -12.81 14.12
N ALA A 208 17.92 -11.51 13.99
CA ALA A 208 18.79 -10.47 14.51
C ALA A 208 18.99 -10.57 16.04
N PRO A 209 20.25 -10.61 16.53
CA PRO A 209 20.54 -10.55 17.96
C PRO A 209 20.08 -9.24 18.58
N LYS A 210 19.76 -9.26 19.87
CA LYS A 210 19.40 -8.06 20.64
C LYS A 210 20.52 -7.03 20.57
N GLY A 211 20.23 -5.82 20.11
CA GLY A 211 21.19 -4.71 20.05
C GLY A 211 22.08 -4.66 18.79
N ASP A 212 21.94 -5.59 17.84
CA ASP A 212 22.69 -5.52 16.58
C ASP A 212 22.06 -4.52 15.60
N LEU A 213 22.54 -3.28 15.69
CA LEU A 213 22.16 -2.16 14.83
C LEU A 213 22.45 -2.41 13.35
N ILE A 214 23.51 -3.18 13.03
CA ILE A 214 23.94 -3.41 11.66
C ILE A 214 22.93 -4.33 10.97
N LEU A 215 22.58 -5.43 11.62
CA LEU A 215 21.65 -6.41 11.05
C LEU A 215 20.23 -5.86 10.94
N LEU A 216 19.80 -5.03 11.91
CA LEU A 216 18.54 -4.29 11.81
C LEU A 216 18.55 -3.31 10.64
N SER A 217 19.64 -2.56 10.45
CA SER A 217 19.79 -1.63 9.33
C SER A 217 19.73 -2.39 8.00
N VAL A 218 20.46 -3.50 7.86
CA VAL A 218 20.43 -4.35 6.67
C VAL A 218 19.02 -4.89 6.41
N SER A 219 18.33 -5.41 7.43
CA SER A 219 16.95 -5.89 7.27
C SER A 219 16.03 -4.78 6.76
N THR A 220 16.16 -3.57 7.31
CA THR A 220 15.33 -2.41 6.95
C THR A 220 15.60 -1.97 5.52
N ILE A 221 16.87 -1.95 5.10
CA ILE A 221 17.29 -1.68 3.72
C ILE A 221 16.66 -2.68 2.76
N VAL A 222 16.82 -3.97 3.05
CA VAL A 222 16.27 -5.05 2.22
C VAL A 222 14.75 -4.95 2.15
N ALA A 223 14.10 -4.65 3.27
CA ALA A 223 12.66 -4.40 3.34
C ALA A 223 12.21 -3.23 2.46
N ALA A 224 12.97 -2.13 2.51
CA ALA A 224 12.68 -0.92 1.79
C ALA A 224 12.73 -1.16 0.27
N ILE A 225 13.75 -1.88 -0.18
CA ILE A 225 13.92 -2.30 -1.57
C ILE A 225 12.75 -3.19 -2.02
N GLY A 226 12.43 -4.22 -1.24
CA GLY A 226 11.33 -5.13 -1.56
C GLY A 226 9.98 -4.42 -1.64
N THR A 227 9.72 -3.47 -0.74
CA THR A 227 8.49 -2.67 -0.74
C THR A 227 8.41 -1.77 -1.97
N MET A 228 9.51 -1.08 -2.31
CA MET A 228 9.59 -0.21 -3.49
C MET A 228 9.40 -0.98 -4.81
N MET A 229 9.91 -2.21 -4.88
CA MET A 229 9.74 -3.08 -6.06
C MET A 229 8.35 -3.69 -6.17
N THR A 230 7.55 -3.68 -5.10
CA THR A 230 6.24 -4.35 -5.09
C THR A 230 5.10 -3.35 -5.19
N TYR A 231 5.13 -2.27 -4.39
CA TYR A 231 3.99 -1.37 -4.21
C TYR A 231 3.45 -0.74 -5.51
N PRO A 232 4.24 0.01 -6.31
CA PRO A 232 3.71 0.69 -7.49
C PRO A 232 3.22 -0.27 -8.58
N TYR A 233 3.87 -1.43 -8.70
CA TYR A 233 3.49 -2.46 -9.66
C TYR A 233 2.24 -3.21 -9.24
N LEU A 234 2.10 -3.52 -7.94
CA LEU A 234 0.90 -4.14 -7.40
C LEU A 234 -0.32 -3.22 -7.52
N GLU A 235 -0.15 -1.92 -7.22
CA GLU A 235 -1.18 -0.90 -7.44
C GLU A 235 -1.59 -0.83 -8.92
N THR A 236 -0.62 -0.84 -9.83
CA THR A 236 -0.92 -0.86 -11.27
C THR A 236 -1.63 -2.15 -11.70
N ALA A 237 -1.22 -3.31 -11.18
CA ALA A 237 -1.82 -4.59 -11.52
C ALA A 237 -3.28 -4.67 -11.06
N VAL A 238 -3.58 -4.18 -9.84
CA VAL A 238 -4.96 -4.05 -9.34
C VAL A 238 -5.76 -3.08 -10.19
N ALA A 239 -5.20 -1.90 -10.49
CA ALA A 239 -5.84 -0.92 -11.35
C ALA A 239 -6.15 -1.48 -12.74
N ASN A 240 -5.22 -2.21 -13.36
CA ASN A 240 -5.39 -2.74 -14.71
C ASN A 240 -6.30 -3.98 -14.76
N ALA A 241 -6.41 -4.73 -13.66
CA ALA A 241 -7.30 -5.89 -13.60
C ALA A 241 -8.78 -5.49 -13.49
N ILE A 242 -9.07 -4.31 -12.94
CA ILE A 242 -10.42 -3.79 -12.75
C ILE A 242 -10.91 -3.12 -14.04
N ASP A 243 -12.07 -3.54 -14.51
CA ASP A 243 -12.78 -2.95 -15.63
C ASP A 243 -13.17 -1.48 -15.38
N ASP A 244 -13.06 -0.64 -16.40
CA ASP A 244 -13.24 0.81 -16.29
C ASP A 244 -14.68 1.22 -15.94
N GLU A 245 -15.70 0.46 -16.35
CA GLU A 245 -17.10 0.85 -16.15
C GLU A 245 -17.55 0.68 -14.68
N ASN A 246 -17.05 -0.38 -14.04
CA ASN A 246 -17.37 -0.73 -12.65
C ASN A 246 -16.24 -0.43 -11.66
N ARG A 247 -15.22 0.31 -12.10
CA ARG A 247 -13.98 0.58 -11.37
C ARG A 247 -14.20 1.06 -9.94
N ALA A 248 -14.96 2.13 -9.77
CA ALA A 248 -15.23 2.72 -8.46
C ALA A 248 -15.95 1.74 -7.51
N LYS A 249 -16.90 0.95 -8.01
CA LYS A 249 -17.65 -0.02 -7.21
C LYS A 249 -16.78 -1.20 -6.79
N ILE A 250 -16.05 -1.78 -7.74
CA ILE A 250 -15.14 -2.90 -7.47
C ILE A 250 -14.03 -2.47 -6.50
N PHE A 251 -13.45 -1.30 -6.70
CA PHE A 251 -12.41 -0.78 -5.80
C PHE A 251 -12.97 -0.45 -4.41
N ALA A 252 -14.19 0.10 -4.31
CA ALA A 252 -14.85 0.30 -3.02
C ALA A 252 -15.08 -1.03 -2.28
N LEU A 253 -15.55 -2.07 -2.98
CA LEU A 253 -15.69 -3.43 -2.41
C LEU A 253 -14.33 -3.97 -1.94
N LEU A 254 -13.28 -3.78 -2.73
CA LEU A 254 -11.91 -4.15 -2.36
C LEU A 254 -11.47 -3.43 -1.08
N GLN A 255 -11.69 -2.12 -0.96
CA GLN A 255 -11.36 -1.37 0.26
C GLN A 255 -12.14 -1.85 1.49
N VAL A 256 -13.40 -2.25 1.31
CA VAL A 256 -14.20 -2.85 2.39
C VAL A 256 -13.60 -4.21 2.80
N LEU A 257 -13.26 -5.08 1.85
CA LEU A 257 -12.61 -6.36 2.14
C LEU A 257 -11.27 -6.17 2.87
N ILE A 258 -10.47 -5.22 2.41
CA ILE A 258 -9.21 -4.82 3.07
C ILE A 258 -9.49 -4.40 4.50
N LEU A 259 -10.48 -3.55 4.75
CA LEU A 259 -10.81 -3.09 6.09
C LEU A 259 -11.24 -4.24 7.01
N ILE A 260 -12.03 -5.19 6.51
CA ILE A 260 -12.47 -6.37 7.26
C ILE A 260 -11.26 -7.23 7.66
N VAL A 261 -10.28 -7.41 6.78
CA VAL A 261 -9.09 -8.23 7.05
C VAL A 261 -8.06 -7.50 7.92
N ILE A 262 -7.93 -6.17 7.75
CA ILE A 262 -6.96 -5.36 8.50
C ILE A 262 -7.46 -5.02 9.90
N SER A 263 -8.75 -4.79 10.10
CA SER A 263 -9.30 -4.47 11.44
C SER A 263 -8.86 -5.45 12.54
N PRO A 264 -8.92 -6.79 12.34
CA PRO A 264 -8.43 -7.74 13.34
C PRO A 264 -6.90 -7.86 13.37
N SER A 265 -6.18 -7.38 12.33
CA SER A 265 -4.72 -7.53 12.24
C SER A 265 -3.97 -6.89 13.41
N GLY A 266 -4.48 -5.78 13.96
CA GLY A 266 -3.91 -5.14 15.14
C GLY A 266 -4.11 -5.97 16.42
N VAL A 267 -5.25 -6.65 16.56
CA VAL A 267 -5.48 -7.54 17.72
C VAL A 267 -4.63 -8.80 17.60
N ILE A 268 -4.59 -9.39 16.41
CA ILE A 268 -3.77 -10.57 16.10
C ILE A 268 -2.29 -10.25 16.33
N GLY A 269 -1.83 -9.09 15.85
CA GLY A 269 -0.46 -8.64 16.07
C GLY A 269 -0.15 -8.39 17.53
N GLY A 270 -1.10 -7.86 18.32
CA GLY A 270 -0.91 -7.57 19.73
C GLY A 270 -0.81 -8.84 20.56
N TRP A 271 -1.68 -9.81 20.28
CA TRP A 271 -1.62 -11.13 20.89
C TRP A 271 -0.33 -11.88 20.50
N ALA A 272 0.04 -11.84 19.22
CA ALA A 272 1.29 -12.43 18.73
C ALA A 272 2.52 -11.83 19.41
N TYR A 273 2.57 -10.50 19.54
CA TYR A 273 3.65 -9.78 20.20
C TYR A 273 3.75 -10.10 21.70
N GLY A 274 2.62 -10.33 22.36
CA GLY A 274 2.56 -10.73 23.77
C GLY A 274 3.12 -12.14 24.05
N ILE A 275 3.15 -13.03 23.05
CA ILE A 275 3.77 -14.35 23.16
C ILE A 275 5.27 -14.26 22.86
N ASP A 276 5.62 -13.75 21.68
CA ASP A 276 7.00 -13.49 21.29
C ASP A 276 7.03 -12.30 20.31
N PRO A 277 7.85 -11.27 20.58
CA PRO A 277 8.04 -10.12 19.68
C PRO A 277 8.39 -10.46 18.23
N ARG A 278 8.85 -11.69 17.94
CA ARG A 278 9.23 -12.18 16.61
C ARG A 278 8.05 -12.68 15.78
N ILE A 279 6.96 -13.12 16.40
CA ILE A 279 5.82 -13.75 15.72
C ILE A 279 5.12 -12.80 14.72
N PRO A 280 4.89 -11.51 15.02
CA PRO A 280 4.31 -10.58 14.04
C PRO A 280 5.12 -10.50 12.74
N PHE A 281 6.44 -10.59 12.81
CA PHE A 281 7.32 -10.58 11.63
C PHE A 281 7.31 -11.91 10.87
N LEU A 282 7.14 -13.03 11.57
CA LEU A 282 6.89 -14.32 10.93
C LEU A 282 5.54 -14.36 10.21
N LEU A 283 4.50 -13.73 10.77
CA LEU A 283 3.21 -13.58 10.08
C LEU A 283 3.34 -12.74 8.81
N VAL A 284 4.09 -11.63 8.87
CA VAL A 284 4.41 -10.81 7.69
C VAL A 284 5.19 -11.63 6.65
N ALA A 285 6.21 -12.41 7.06
CA ALA A 285 6.96 -13.28 6.16
C ALA A 285 6.06 -14.36 5.53
N GLY A 286 5.14 -14.95 6.31
CA GLY A 286 4.15 -15.90 5.81
C GLY A 286 3.20 -15.30 4.79
N ALA A 287 2.72 -14.07 5.02
CA ALA A 287 1.86 -13.35 4.08
C ALA A 287 2.58 -13.11 2.73
N PHE A 288 3.85 -12.69 2.77
CA PHE A 288 4.68 -12.58 1.57
C PHE A 288 4.92 -13.93 0.89
N ALA A 289 5.20 -14.98 1.66
CA ALA A 289 5.43 -16.32 1.14
C ALA A 289 4.20 -16.90 0.43
N ILE A 290 2.98 -16.63 0.94
CA ILE A 290 1.71 -17.01 0.30
C ILE A 290 1.44 -16.15 -0.95
N SER A 291 1.88 -14.89 -0.96
CA SER A 291 1.69 -13.98 -2.11
C SER A 291 2.51 -14.41 -3.34
N ILE A 292 3.65 -15.09 -3.15
CA ILE A 292 4.51 -15.60 -4.24
C ILE A 292 3.77 -16.61 -5.15
N PRO A 293 3.24 -17.75 -4.65
CA PRO A 293 2.57 -18.73 -5.50
C PRO A 293 1.29 -18.15 -6.11
N LEU A 294 0.57 -17.29 -5.39
CA LEU A 294 -0.60 -16.58 -5.93
C LEU A 294 -0.22 -15.73 -7.15
N MET A 295 0.86 -14.96 -7.06
CA MET A 295 1.35 -14.14 -8.17
C MET A 295 1.85 -14.98 -9.36
N MET A 296 2.45 -16.14 -9.10
CA MET A 296 2.85 -17.08 -10.16
C MET A 296 1.64 -17.65 -10.89
N VAL A 297 0.58 -18.04 -10.16
CA VAL A 297 -0.68 -18.53 -10.77
C VAL A 297 -1.37 -17.42 -11.56
N TYR A 298 -1.38 -16.19 -11.04
CA TYR A 298 -1.90 -15.01 -11.74
C TYR A 298 -1.20 -14.81 -13.08
N THR A 299 0.14 -14.77 -13.07
CA THR A 299 0.96 -14.57 -14.28
C THR A 299 0.70 -15.66 -15.31
N LYS A 300 0.60 -16.92 -14.86
CA LYS A 300 0.35 -18.07 -15.74
C LYS A 300 -1.03 -18.01 -16.39
N LYS A 301 -2.07 -17.64 -15.62
CA LYS A 301 -3.44 -17.48 -16.14
C LYS A 301 -3.57 -16.29 -17.08
N GLN A 302 -2.90 -15.17 -16.79
CA GLN A 302 -2.90 -13.99 -17.64
C GLN A 302 -2.27 -14.30 -19.00
N HIS A 303 -1.10 -14.94 -19.03
CA HIS A 303 -0.47 -15.36 -20.29
C HIS A 303 -1.32 -16.32 -21.11
N GLN A 304 -2.11 -17.19 -20.47
CA GLN A 304 -3.03 -18.10 -21.15
C GLN A 304 -4.20 -17.33 -21.80
N LEU A 305 -4.77 -16.35 -21.10
CA LEU A 305 -5.82 -15.49 -21.63
C LEU A 305 -5.33 -14.67 -22.84
N ASP A 306 -4.14 -14.08 -22.75
CA ASP A 306 -3.55 -13.28 -23.83
C ASP A 306 -3.22 -14.16 -25.07
N SER A 307 -2.72 -15.38 -24.85
CA SER A 307 -2.47 -16.35 -25.94
C SER A 307 -3.76 -16.85 -26.60
N SER A 308 -4.82 -17.07 -25.82
CA SER A 308 -6.13 -17.46 -26.36
C SER A 308 -6.79 -16.33 -27.14
N ALA A 309 -6.61 -15.07 -26.73
CA ALA A 309 -7.11 -13.90 -27.45
C ALA A 309 -6.39 -13.69 -28.79
N MET A 310 -5.06 -13.82 -28.85
CA MET A 310 -4.31 -13.75 -30.12
C MET A 310 -4.70 -14.86 -31.10
N LYS A 311 -5.05 -16.06 -30.60
CA LYS A 311 -5.47 -17.18 -31.46
C LYS A 311 -6.84 -16.97 -32.12
N ASN A 312 -7.71 -16.17 -31.51
CA ASN A 312 -9.04 -15.83 -32.05
C ASN A 312 -9.04 -14.66 -33.04
N ILE A 313 -7.94 -13.91 -33.17
CA ILE A 313 -7.81 -12.80 -34.14
C ILE A 313 -7.33 -13.33 -35.51
N HIS A 314 -6.86 -14.57 -35.58
CA HIS A 314 -6.36 -15.22 -36.79
C HIS A 314 -7.35 -16.20 -37.45
N PHE A 315 -8.64 -16.14 -37.13
CA PHE A 315 -9.70 -16.89 -37.80
C PHE A 315 -10.75 -15.95 -38.42
#